data_AF-A0A924XZ81-F1
#
_entry.id   AF-A0A924XZ81-F1
#
_cell.length_a   1.000
_cell.length_b   1.000
_cell.length_c   1.000
_cell.angle_alpha   90.00
_cell.angle_beta   90.00
_cell.angle_gamma   90.00
#
_symmetry.space_group_name_H-M   'P 1'
#
loop_
_entity.id
_entity.type
_entity.pdbx_description
1 polymer ?
#
loop_
_entity_poly.entity_id
_entity_poly.type
_entity_poly.pdbx_seq_one_letter_code
_entity_poly.pdbx_strand_id
1 'polypeptide(L)'
;MIGPAPGRVAFVLKGYPRLSETFIAQEIAALERRGLQILIVSLRHPTDARRHAVHDEIGAPVLYLPEYLLREPLRVLRAWIRTRKRAAYREARNL
;
A
#
# COMPACT_ATOMS: atom_id res chain seq x y z
N MET A 1 9.79 21.95 20.11
CA MET A 1 8.44 21.49 19.72
C MET A 1 8.58 20.15 19.00
N ILE A 2 8.35 19.04 19.68
CA ILE A 2 8.40 17.70 19.08
C ILE A 2 6.95 17.37 18.71
N GLY A 3 6.59 17.56 17.43
CA GLY A 3 5.30 17.11 16.91
C GLY A 3 5.17 15.58 17.02
N PRO A 4 3.96 15.01 16.92
CA PRO A 4 3.79 13.56 16.94
C PRO A 4 4.70 12.93 15.87
N ALA A 5 5.39 11.84 16.23
CA ALA A 5 6.22 11.10 15.28
C ALA A 5 5.41 10.86 14.00
N PRO A 6 5.95 11.18 12.80
CA PRO A 6 5.18 11.12 11.57
C PRO A 6 4.56 9.74 11.44
N GLY A 7 3.23 9.69 11.50
CA GLY A 7 2.49 8.45 11.36
C GLY A 7 2.85 7.79 10.03
N ARG A 8 3.00 6.47 10.03
CA ARG A 8 3.22 5.72 8.79
C ARG A 8 1.95 5.78 7.93
N VAL A 9 2.09 6.19 6.67
CA VAL A 9 0.98 6.29 5.72
C VAL A 9 1.08 5.13 4.72
N ALA A 10 -0.04 4.44 4.51
CA ALA A 10 -0.14 3.38 3.52
C ALA A 10 -0.92 3.88 2.30
N PHE A 11 -0.31 3.81 1.11
CA PHE A 11 -0.97 4.08 -0.17
C PHE A 11 -1.48 2.78 -0.75
N VAL A 12 -2.80 2.61 -0.80
CA VAL A 12 -3.42 1.39 -1.36
C VAL A 12 -3.80 1.64 -2.81
N LEU A 13 -3.16 0.93 -3.74
CA LEU A 13 -3.31 1.08 -5.17
C LEU A 13 -3.78 -0.22 -5.83
N LYS A 14 -4.47 -0.10 -6.97
CA LYS A 14 -4.91 -1.27 -7.75
C LYS A 14 -3.74 -2.03 -8.37
N GLY A 15 -2.70 -1.32 -8.81
CA GLY A 15 -1.48 -1.89 -9.38
C GLY A 15 -0.36 -0.86 -9.28
N TYR A 16 0.87 -1.29 -9.05
CA TYR A 16 2.05 -0.41 -8.96
C TYR A 16 3.34 -1.18 -9.30
N PRO A 17 4.30 -0.57 -10.00
CA PRO A 17 4.23 0.70 -10.73
C PRO A 17 3.36 0.60 -11.99
N ARG A 18 2.80 1.72 -12.47
CA ARG A 18 2.03 1.78 -13.72
C ARG A 18 2.47 2.97 -14.56
N LEU A 19 2.63 2.73 -15.86
CA LEU A 19 3.12 3.75 -16.79
C LEU A 19 2.17 4.97 -16.84
N SER A 20 0.86 4.76 -16.79
CA SER A 20 -0.11 5.86 -16.83
C SER A 20 -0.23 6.66 -15.53
N GLU A 21 0.40 6.23 -14.43
CA GLU A 21 0.18 6.78 -13.08
C GLU A 21 1.35 7.66 -12.60
N THR A 22 1.85 8.53 -13.48
CA THR A 22 2.95 9.45 -13.19
C THR A 22 2.60 10.49 -12.13
N PHE A 23 1.36 10.99 -12.11
CA PHE A 23 0.92 11.95 -11.09
C PHE A 23 0.99 11.36 -9.67
N ILE A 24 0.45 10.14 -9.48
CA ILE A 24 0.48 9.46 -8.17
C ILE A 24 1.92 9.18 -7.74
N ALA A 25 2.78 8.78 -8.68
CA ALA A 25 4.19 8.58 -8.40
C ALA A 25 4.90 9.88 -7.98
N GLN A 26 4.65 10.99 -8.68
CA GLN A 26 5.20 12.30 -8.33
C GLN A 26 4.78 12.76 -6.94
N GLU A 27 3.51 12.58 -6.58
CA GLU A 27 3.00 12.92 -5.25
C GLU A 27 3.62 12.04 -4.15
N ILE A 28 3.74 10.72 -4.38
CA ILE A 28 4.41 9.82 -3.45
C ILE A 28 5.88 10.24 -3.24
N ALA A 29 6.60 10.51 -4.34
CA ALA A 29 7.99 10.96 -4.28
C ALA A 29 8.12 12.32 -3.56
N ALA A 30 7.20 13.26 -3.79
CA ALA A 30 7.18 14.54 -3.12
C ALA A 30 6.91 14.43 -1.61
N LEU A 31 6.00 13.55 -1.20
CA LEU A 31 5.68 13.30 0.21
C LEU A 31 6.83 12.56 0.92
N GLU A 32 7.45 11.59 0.26
CA GLU A 32 8.64 10.90 0.78
C GLU A 32 9.81 11.88 0.98
N ARG A 33 10.08 12.76 0.02
CA ARG A 33 11.08 13.83 0.15
C ARG A 33 10.80 14.80 1.29
N ARG A 34 9.52 14.97 1.68
CA ARG A 34 9.11 15.76 2.85
C ARG A 34 9.22 15.00 4.18
N GLY A 35 9.72 13.76 4.16
CA GLY A 35 9.96 12.94 5.34
C GLY A 35 8.77 12.06 5.77
N LEU A 36 7.76 11.90 4.92
CA LEU A 36 6.64 11.01 5.22
C LEU A 36 7.08 9.54 5.09
N GLN A 37 6.84 8.74 6.14
CA GLN A 37 7.09 7.30 6.09
C GLN A 37 5.97 6.62 5.30
N ILE A 38 6.27 6.19 4.08
CA ILE A 38 5.29 5.64 3.14
C ILE A 38 5.46 4.12 3.01
N LEU A 39 4.33 3.40 2.95
CA LEU A 39 4.24 2.02 2.47
C LEU A 39 3.29 1.99 1.27
N ILE A 40 3.77 1.48 0.13
CA ILE A 40 2.92 1.26 -1.03
C ILE A 40 2.32 -0.15 -0.93
N VAL A 41 0.99 -0.26 -1.00
CA VAL A 41 0.28 -1.54 -0.99
C VAL A 41 -0.42 -1.70 -2.32
N SER A 42 -0.01 -2.68 -3.12
CA SER A 42 -0.56 -2.91 -4.46
C SER A 42 -1.39 -4.18 -4.52
N LEU A 43 -2.59 -4.11 -5.08
CA LEU A 43 -3.46 -5.27 -5.29
C LEU A 43 -3.03 -6.17 -6.45
N ARG A 44 -2.22 -5.65 -7.38
CA ARG A 44 -1.75 -6.38 -8.56
C ARG A 44 -0.27 -6.14 -8.80
N HIS A 45 0.36 -7.13 -9.41
CA HIS A 45 1.72 -6.97 -9.92
C HIS A 45 1.70 -6.06 -11.16
N PRO A 46 2.79 -5.33 -11.43
CA PRO A 46 2.89 -4.52 -12.64
C PRO A 46 2.82 -5.43 -13.87
N THR A 47 1.92 -5.12 -14.79
CA THR A 47 1.80 -5.80 -16.10
C THR A 47 2.58 -5.10 -17.21
N ASP A 48 3.00 -3.86 -16.96
CA ASP A 48 3.68 -3.02 -17.95
C ASP A 48 5.18 -3.34 -17.99
N ALA A 49 5.71 -3.62 -19.18
CA ALA A 49 7.14 -3.90 -19.40
C ALA A 49 8.03 -2.65 -19.28
N ARG A 50 7.44 -1.45 -19.42
CA ARG A 50 8.14 -0.16 -19.33
C ARG A 50 7.72 0.58 -18.06
N ARG A 51 8.68 1.20 -17.39
CA ARG A 51 8.48 2.03 -16.19
C ARG A 51 8.96 3.46 -16.48
N HIS A 52 8.28 4.45 -15.90
CA HIS A 52 8.78 5.83 -15.90
C HIS A 52 9.87 6.00 -14.84
N ALA A 53 10.88 6.84 -15.16
CA ALA A 53 12.00 7.15 -14.27
C ALA A 53 11.58 7.68 -12.89
N VAL A 54 10.41 8.32 -12.78
CA VAL A 54 9.87 8.80 -11.50
C VAL A 54 9.62 7.68 -10.49
N HIS A 55 9.39 6.44 -10.94
CA HIS A 55 9.26 5.31 -10.02
C HIS A 55 10.59 4.90 -9.40
N ASP A 56 11.71 5.22 -10.05
CA ASP A 56 13.06 4.93 -9.55
C ASP A 56 13.49 5.95 -8.47
N GLU A 57 12.80 7.10 -8.38
CA GLU A 57 13.01 8.09 -7.33
C GLU A 57 12.35 7.72 -5.99
N ILE A 58 11.43 6.75 -5.99
CA ILE A 58 10.64 6.37 -4.82
C ILE A 58 11.34 5.24 -4.07
N GLY A 59 11.76 5.52 -2.83
CA GLY A 59 12.40 4.56 -1.93
C GLY A 59 11.40 3.73 -1.11
N ALA A 60 10.11 4.06 -1.16
CA ALA A 60 9.10 3.46 -0.32
C ALA A 60 8.95 1.95 -0.59
N PRO A 61 8.88 1.10 0.46
CA PRO A 61 8.65 -0.32 0.29
C PRO A 61 7.29 -0.60 -0.38
N VAL A 62 7.27 -1.62 -1.24
CA VAL A 62 6.07 -2.08 -1.93
C VAL A 62 5.63 -3.44 -1.39
N LEU A 63 4.40 -3.52 -0.89
CA LEU A 63 3.74 -4.75 -0.47
C LEU A 63 2.71 -5.16 -1.53
N TYR A 64 2.95 -6.29 -2.18
CA TYR A 64 1.97 -6.90 -3.08
C TYR A 64 0.98 -7.78 -2.32
N LEU A 65 -0.30 -7.49 -2.49
CA LEU A 65 -1.41 -8.31 -2.00
C LEU A 65 -1.78 -9.41 -3.00
N PRO A 66 -2.45 -10.48 -2.55
CA PRO A 66 -2.92 -11.52 -3.45
C PRO A 66 -3.89 -10.92 -4.47
N GLU A 67 -3.55 -11.01 -5.75
CA GLU A 67 -4.43 -10.53 -6.82
C GLU A 67 -5.75 -11.31 -6.86
N TYR A 68 -5.68 -12.60 -6.54
CA TYR A 68 -6.84 -13.46 -6.36
C TYR A 68 -6.78 -14.10 -4.97
N LEU A 69 -7.71 -13.71 -4.10
CA LEU A 69 -7.78 -14.20 -2.72
C LEU A 69 -7.86 -15.73 -2.64
N LEU A 70 -8.54 -16.35 -3.61
CA LEU A 70 -8.68 -17.80 -3.75
C LEU A 70 -7.35 -18.53 -3.99
N ARG A 71 -6.33 -17.84 -4.51
CA ARG A 71 -4.99 -18.42 -4.74
C ARG A 71 -4.12 -18.41 -3.50
N GLU A 72 -4.43 -17.58 -2.50
CA GLU A 72 -3.69 -17.50 -1.23
C GLU A 72 -4.63 -17.62 0.00
N PRO A 73 -5.46 -18.69 0.10
CA PRO A 73 -6.51 -18.79 1.11
C PRO A 73 -5.96 -18.81 2.54
N LEU A 74 -4.79 -19.41 2.76
CA LEU A 74 -4.14 -19.44 4.09
C LEU A 74 -3.70 -18.04 4.54
N ARG A 75 -3.19 -17.20 3.62
CA ARG A 75 -2.77 -15.83 3.93
C ARG A 75 -3.99 -14.98 4.31
N VAL A 76 -5.08 -15.13 3.56
CA VAL A 76 -6.36 -14.47 3.85
C VAL A 76 -6.92 -14.92 5.19
N LEU A 77 -6.96 -16.23 5.46
CA LEU A 77 -7.44 -16.77 6.72
C LEU A 77 -6.63 -16.25 7.91
N ARG A 78 -5.29 -16.24 7.81
CA ARG A 78 -4.40 -15.69 8.86
C ARG A 78 -4.66 -14.20 9.09
N ALA A 79 -4.80 -13.42 8.03
CA ALA A 79 -5.12 -12.00 8.13
C ALA A 79 -6.49 -11.78 8.79
N TRP A 80 -7.51 -12.54 8.38
CA TRP A 80 -8.84 -12.47 8.95
C TRP A 80 -8.87 -12.82 10.44
N ILE A 81 -8.21 -13.91 10.87
CA ILE A 81 -8.08 -14.27 12.30
C ILE A 81 -7.45 -13.13 13.09
N ARG A 82 -6.41 -12.48 12.55
CA ARG A 82 -5.74 -11.35 13.21
C ARG A 82 -6.64 -10.12 13.32
N THR A 83 -7.37 -9.79 12.26
CA THR A 83 -8.28 -8.63 12.24
C THR A 83 -9.50 -8.86 13.15
N ARG A 84 -10.04 -10.08 13.19
CA ARG A 84 -11.19 -10.46 14.03
C ARG A 84 -10.96 -10.22 15.52
N LYS A 85 -9.70 -10.25 15.98
CA LYS A 85 -9.33 -9.97 17.37
C LYS A 85 -9.39 -8.47 17.74
N ARG A 86 -9.52 -7.56 16.77
CA ARG A 86 -9.56 -6.11 17.01
C ARG A 86 -10.97 -5.66 17.41
N ALA A 87 -11.07 -4.70 18.35
CA ALA A 87 -12.36 -4.14 18.78
C ALA A 87 -13.17 -3.53 17.62
N ALA A 88 -12.48 -2.76 16.76
CA ALA A 88 -13.05 -2.16 15.56
C ALA A 88 -13.67 -3.18 14.57
N TYR A 89 -13.23 -4.45 14.59
CA TYR A 89 -13.84 -5.48 13.76
C TYR A 89 -15.26 -5.81 14.21
N ARG A 90 -15.53 -5.78 15.53
CA ARG A 90 -16.89 -6.01 16.04
C ARG A 90 -17.83 -4.86 15.67
N GLU A 91 -17.33 -3.64 15.73
CA GLU A 91 -18.06 -2.44 15.31
C GLU A 91 -18.40 -2.51 13.82
N ALA A 92 -17.40 -2.75 12.96
CA ALA A 92 -17.60 -2.84 11.52
C ALA A 92 -18.49 -4.01 11.08
N ARG A 93 -18.60 -5.09 11.87
CA ARG A 93 -19.49 -6.23 11.57
C ARG A 93 -20.96 -5.91 11.85
N ASN A 94 -21.23 -4.93 12.71
CA ASN A 94 -22.59 -4.56 13.12
C ASN A 94 -23.12 -3.35 12.33
N LEU A 95 -22.32 -2.79 11.42
CA LEU A 95 -22.74 -1.84 10.38
C LEU A 95 -23.39 -2.59 9.22
#